data_AF-A0A1F4W355-F1
#
_entry.id   AF-A0A1F4W355-F1
#
_cell.length_a   1.000
_cell.length_b   1.000
_cell.length_c   1.000
_cell.angle_alpha   90.00
_cell.angle_beta   90.00
_cell.angle_gamma   90.00
#
_symmetry.space_group_name_H-M   'P 1'
#
loop_
_entity.id
_entity.type
_entity.pdbx_description
1 polymer ?
#
loop_
_entity_poly.entity_id
_entity_poly.type
_entity_poly.pdbx_seq_one_letter_code
_entity_poly.pdbx_strand_id
1 'polypeptide(L)'
;MVLPQKHTGTVVEKKAVSPLVTWLRLKIEGVSDFSFIPGQFINLEVGDGIYRSYSICNDTVGGGFVELAAITGRPGLGANLINSLKIDSSVGFVGPSGRYSYRKGGRKNVVFVATSTGIAPFIPMIGQALEDPFVESITLVFGVRDQEDVFFEDKFKKFLEMSPKFSYFICLSGVADGLKPPYFANRVTFCLPDFVKDATDFYLCGNTAMIRDCSDIISKAGLEDFAIYTEAFNPNL
;
A
#
# COMPACT_ATOMS: atom_id res chain seq x y z
N MET A 1 -18.77 4.47 -13.23
CA MET A 1 -18.17 3.48 -12.31
C MET A 1 -18.33 2.12 -12.96
N VAL A 2 -17.23 1.45 -13.31
CA VAL A 2 -17.27 0.10 -13.88
C VAL A 2 -17.70 -0.86 -12.77
N LEU A 3 -18.69 -1.72 -13.03
CA LEU A 3 -19.11 -2.73 -12.06
C LEU A 3 -17.99 -3.76 -11.90
N PRO A 4 -17.66 -4.22 -10.67
CA PRO A 4 -16.66 -5.25 -10.46
C PRO A 4 -17.00 -6.51 -11.26
N GLN A 5 -16.03 -7.03 -12.02
CA GLN A 5 -16.20 -8.22 -12.84
C GLN A 5 -15.48 -9.42 -12.22
N LYS A 6 -15.98 -10.62 -12.49
CA LYS A 6 -15.30 -11.86 -12.09
C LYS A 6 -14.21 -12.17 -13.12
N HIS A 7 -13.03 -12.50 -12.62
CA HIS A 7 -11.86 -12.85 -13.41
C HIS A 7 -11.20 -14.12 -12.87
N THR A 8 -10.42 -14.76 -13.72
CA THR A 8 -9.48 -15.83 -13.32
C THR A 8 -8.06 -15.29 -13.51
N GLY A 9 -7.25 -15.38 -12.46
CA GLY A 9 -5.84 -15.00 -12.48
C GLY A 9 -4.95 -16.23 -12.35
N THR A 10 -3.99 -16.40 -13.25
CA THR A 10 -2.93 -17.40 -13.15
C THR A 10 -1.72 -16.81 -12.44
N VAL A 11 -1.19 -17.51 -11.44
CA VAL A 11 0.02 -17.08 -10.73
C VAL A 11 1.23 -17.23 -11.65
N VAL A 12 1.80 -16.12 -12.09
CA VAL A 12 3.00 -16.10 -12.95
C VAL A 12 4.27 -15.80 -12.16
N GLU A 13 4.14 -15.12 -11.02
CA GLU A 13 5.24 -14.95 -10.06
C GLU A 13 4.71 -14.98 -8.63
N LYS A 14 5.53 -15.52 -7.72
CA LYS A 14 5.27 -15.56 -6.28
C LYS A 14 6.60 -15.51 -5.54
N LYS A 15 6.76 -14.56 -4.61
CA LYS A 15 8.00 -14.32 -3.87
C LYS A 15 7.67 -13.99 -2.42
N ALA A 16 8.33 -14.62 -1.46
CA ALA A 16 8.36 -14.11 -0.09
C ALA A 16 9.20 -12.83 -0.10
N VAL A 17 8.58 -11.69 0.25
CA VAL A 17 9.26 -10.38 0.27
C VAL A 17 9.63 -9.94 1.69
N SER A 18 9.06 -10.61 2.68
CA SER A 18 9.49 -10.61 4.08
C SER A 18 9.06 -11.94 4.74
N PRO A 19 9.45 -12.25 5.99
CA PRO A 19 8.96 -13.42 6.71
C PRO A 19 7.43 -13.46 6.86
N LEU A 20 6.77 -12.30 6.82
CA LEU A 20 5.33 -12.18 7.03
C LEU A 20 4.53 -11.91 5.75
N VAL A 21 5.17 -11.52 4.64
CA VAL A 21 4.50 -11.02 3.44
C VAL A 21 4.97 -11.78 2.20
N THR A 22 3.99 -12.25 1.42
CA THR A 22 4.20 -12.81 0.08
C THR A 22 3.67 -11.85 -0.96
N TRP A 23 4.51 -11.53 -1.94
CA TRP A 23 4.12 -10.84 -3.15
C TRP A 23 3.78 -11.84 -4.24
N LEU A 24 2.77 -11.55 -5.04
CA LEU A 24 2.36 -12.36 -6.17
C LEU A 24 1.92 -11.49 -7.36
N ARG A 25 2.17 -12.00 -8.56
CA ARG A 25 1.68 -11.46 -9.82
C ARG A 25 0.71 -12.46 -10.45
N LEU A 26 -0.52 -12.02 -10.68
CA LEU A 26 -1.57 -12.78 -11.33
C LEU A 26 -1.76 -12.26 -12.74
N LYS A 27 -1.46 -13.08 -13.75
CA LYS A 27 -1.85 -12.80 -15.14
C LYS A 27 -3.35 -13.08 -15.28
N ILE A 28 -4.09 -12.13 -15.83
CA ILE A 28 -5.54 -12.21 -15.93
C ILE A 28 -5.92 -12.88 -17.26
N GLU A 29 -6.65 -13.99 -17.19
CA GLU A 29 -7.04 -14.76 -18.36
C GLU A 29 -7.96 -13.93 -19.29
N GLY A 30 -7.62 -13.88 -20.58
CA GLY A 30 -8.40 -13.17 -21.59
C GLY A 30 -8.37 -11.63 -21.49
N VAL A 31 -7.57 -11.05 -20.59
CA VAL A 31 -7.48 -9.60 -20.40
C VAL A 31 -6.08 -9.12 -20.75
N SER A 32 -5.96 -8.28 -21.78
CA SER A 32 -4.70 -7.64 -22.16
C SER A 32 -4.44 -6.33 -21.43
N ASP A 33 -5.51 -5.68 -20.94
CA ASP A 33 -5.44 -4.43 -20.21
C ASP A 33 -6.49 -4.39 -19.09
N PHE A 34 -6.02 -4.43 -17.85
CA PHE A 34 -6.82 -4.37 -16.65
C PHE A 34 -6.68 -2.99 -16.02
N SER A 35 -7.63 -2.11 -16.37
CA SER A 35 -7.69 -0.76 -15.86
C SER A 35 -8.20 -0.73 -14.42
N PHE A 36 -7.50 -0.02 -13.53
CA PHE A 36 -7.90 0.25 -12.15
C PHE A 36 -7.49 1.67 -11.74
N ILE A 37 -8.12 2.20 -10.69
CA ILE A 37 -7.71 3.48 -10.09
C ILE A 37 -6.72 3.15 -8.95
N PRO A 38 -5.52 3.77 -8.91
CA PRO A 38 -4.57 3.55 -7.81
C PRO A 38 -5.19 3.74 -6.45
N GLY A 39 -5.01 2.73 -5.59
CA GLY A 39 -5.71 2.59 -4.31
C GLY A 39 -6.83 1.56 -4.28
N GLN A 40 -7.31 1.13 -5.46
CA GLN A 40 -8.27 0.05 -5.56
C GLN A 40 -7.65 -1.31 -5.19
N PHE A 41 -8.55 -2.25 -4.89
CA PHE A 41 -8.23 -3.62 -4.51
C PHE A 41 -9.02 -4.62 -5.37
N ILE A 42 -8.62 -5.89 -5.30
CA ILE A 42 -9.41 -7.02 -5.80
C ILE A 42 -9.83 -7.91 -4.63
N ASN A 43 -10.89 -8.69 -4.84
CA ASN A 43 -11.40 -9.66 -3.88
C ASN A 43 -11.06 -11.06 -4.36
N LEU A 44 -10.09 -11.74 -3.74
CA LEU A 44 -9.76 -13.14 -4.02
C LEU A 44 -10.76 -14.08 -3.36
N GLU A 45 -11.17 -15.12 -4.08
CA GLU A 45 -12.00 -16.21 -3.53
C GLU A 45 -11.12 -17.15 -2.70
N VAL A 46 -11.27 -17.12 -1.37
CA VAL A 46 -10.43 -17.86 -0.40
C VAL A 46 -11.04 -19.20 0.05
N GLY A 47 -12.19 -19.56 -0.51
CA GLY A 47 -12.90 -20.83 -0.29
C GLY A 47 -14.41 -20.63 -0.23
N ASP A 48 -15.19 -21.54 -0.84
CA ASP A 48 -16.65 -21.64 -0.73
C ASP A 48 -17.42 -20.29 -0.78
N GLY A 49 -17.08 -19.43 -1.75
CA GLY A 49 -17.73 -18.12 -1.92
C GLY A 49 -17.32 -17.05 -0.89
N ILE A 50 -16.33 -17.34 -0.04
CA ILE A 50 -15.72 -16.38 0.87
C ILE A 50 -14.66 -15.59 0.10
N TYR A 51 -14.71 -14.27 0.22
CA TYR A 51 -13.78 -13.36 -0.42
C TYR A 51 -12.91 -12.61 0.60
N ARG A 52 -11.68 -12.27 0.21
CA ARG A 52 -10.79 -11.36 0.95
C ARG A 52 -10.19 -10.32 0.02
N SER A 53 -10.12 -9.09 0.52
CA SER A 53 -9.65 -7.93 -0.24
C SER A 53 -8.13 -7.80 -0.19
N TYR A 54 -7.52 -7.52 -1.34
CA TYR A 54 -6.09 -7.30 -1.50
C TYR A 54 -5.86 -6.10 -2.40
N SER A 55 -5.21 -5.06 -1.87
CA SER A 55 -4.90 -3.84 -2.62
C SER A 55 -3.95 -4.14 -3.78
N ILE A 56 -4.23 -3.52 -4.92
CA ILE A 56 -3.39 -3.64 -6.13
C ILE A 56 -2.13 -2.81 -5.90
N CYS A 57 -0.96 -3.42 -6.06
CA CYS A 57 0.35 -2.80 -5.84
C CYS A 57 1.25 -2.77 -7.09
N ASN A 58 0.63 -2.80 -8.28
CA ASN A 58 1.36 -2.64 -9.54
C ASN A 58 2.15 -1.33 -9.54
N ASP A 59 3.30 -1.32 -10.23
CA ASP A 59 4.07 -0.08 -10.44
C ASP A 59 3.30 0.93 -11.31
N THR A 60 2.56 0.44 -12.32
CA THR A 60 1.76 1.25 -13.24
C THR A 60 0.35 0.69 -13.41
N VAL A 61 -0.59 1.55 -13.82
CA VAL A 61 -1.95 1.14 -14.16
C VAL A 61 -1.97 0.46 -15.53
N GLY A 62 -2.80 -0.57 -15.67
CA GLY A 62 -3.04 -1.27 -16.92
C GLY A 62 -2.23 -2.56 -17.08
N GLY A 63 -2.27 -3.10 -18.29
CA GLY A 63 -1.67 -4.40 -18.63
C GLY A 63 -2.52 -5.60 -18.20
N GLY A 64 -2.15 -6.80 -18.64
CA GLY A 64 -2.94 -8.02 -18.39
C GLY A 64 -2.69 -8.70 -17.05
N PHE A 65 -2.32 -7.97 -16.00
CA PHE A 65 -1.98 -8.55 -14.70
C PHE A 65 -2.26 -7.63 -13.50
N VAL A 66 -2.35 -8.25 -12.32
CA VAL A 66 -2.38 -7.55 -11.02
C VAL A 66 -1.31 -8.11 -10.10
N GLU A 67 -0.74 -7.23 -9.29
CA GLU A 67 0.25 -7.51 -8.27
C GLU A 67 -0.34 -7.25 -6.90
N LEU A 68 -0.07 -8.16 -5.95
CA LEU A 68 -0.59 -8.08 -4.59
C LEU A 68 0.54 -8.33 -3.59
N ALA A 69 0.45 -7.68 -2.42
CA ALA A 69 1.23 -8.03 -1.24
C ALA A 69 0.28 -8.55 -0.15
N ALA A 70 0.44 -9.82 0.23
CA ALA A 70 -0.45 -10.51 1.15
C ALA A 70 0.30 -10.93 2.42
N ILE A 71 -0.33 -10.72 3.58
CA ILE A 71 0.18 -11.27 4.85
C ILE A 71 -0.03 -12.78 4.84
N THR A 72 1.05 -13.53 4.97
CA THR A 72 1.06 -15.00 4.92
C THR A 72 1.72 -15.67 6.12
N GLY A 73 2.45 -14.91 6.95
CA GLY A 73 3.09 -15.41 8.17
C GLY A 73 2.15 -15.61 9.36
N ARG A 74 0.83 -15.48 9.17
CA ARG A 74 -0.20 -15.68 10.20
C ARG A 74 -1.33 -16.56 9.66
N PRO A 75 -1.97 -17.38 10.51
CA PRO A 75 -3.07 -18.23 10.07
C PRO A 75 -4.28 -17.39 9.63
N GLY A 76 -4.97 -17.85 8.59
CA GLY A 76 -6.19 -17.23 8.08
C GLY A 76 -6.52 -17.76 6.68
N LEU A 77 -7.78 -17.71 6.26
CA LEU A 77 -8.20 -18.26 4.96
C LEU A 77 -7.43 -17.64 3.79
N GLY A 78 -7.22 -16.32 3.84
CA GLY A 78 -6.42 -15.61 2.86
C GLY A 78 -4.96 -16.07 2.84
N ALA A 79 -4.31 -16.17 4.00
CA ALA A 79 -2.94 -16.65 4.11
C ALA A 79 -2.82 -18.11 3.62
N ASN A 80 -3.78 -18.97 3.98
CA ASN A 80 -3.82 -20.37 3.56
C ASN A 80 -3.95 -20.50 2.04
N LEU A 81 -4.83 -19.71 1.41
CA LEU A 81 -4.95 -19.64 -0.04
C LEU A 81 -3.61 -19.21 -0.66
N ILE A 82 -3.09 -18.04 -0.27
CA ILE A 82 -1.88 -17.50 -0.89
C ILE A 82 -0.71 -18.46 -0.71
N ASN A 83 -0.58 -19.11 0.44
CA ASN A 83 0.48 -20.10 0.69
C ASN A 83 0.33 -21.35 -0.18
N SER A 84 -0.90 -21.83 -0.44
CA SER A 84 -1.14 -23.02 -1.25
C SER A 84 -0.97 -22.80 -2.76
N LEU A 85 -1.15 -21.56 -3.24
CA LEU A 85 -0.97 -21.20 -4.65
C LEU A 85 0.46 -21.49 -5.12
N LYS A 86 0.57 -22.12 -6.30
CA LYS A 86 1.84 -22.41 -6.99
C LYS A 86 1.90 -21.61 -8.29
N ILE A 87 3.10 -21.46 -8.85
CA ILE A 87 3.23 -20.97 -10.23
C ILE A 87 2.35 -21.85 -11.14
N ASP A 88 1.70 -21.21 -12.12
CA ASP A 88 0.74 -21.80 -13.07
C ASP A 88 -0.60 -22.25 -12.47
N SER A 89 -0.84 -22.06 -11.17
CA SER A 89 -2.18 -22.27 -10.59
C SER A 89 -3.08 -21.06 -10.82
N SER A 90 -4.38 -21.32 -11.01
CA SER A 90 -5.39 -20.27 -11.20
C SER A 90 -6.20 -20.01 -9.92
N VAL A 91 -6.60 -18.75 -9.74
CA VAL A 91 -7.44 -18.28 -8.64
C VAL A 91 -8.51 -17.32 -9.16
N GLY A 92 -9.74 -17.47 -8.67
CA GLY A 92 -10.84 -16.57 -8.99
C GLY A 92 -10.75 -15.27 -8.17
N PHE A 93 -11.06 -14.14 -8.80
CA PHE A 93 -11.22 -12.87 -8.09
C PHE A 93 -12.31 -12.00 -8.68
N VAL A 94 -12.75 -11.00 -7.91
CA VAL A 94 -13.69 -9.95 -8.34
C VAL A 94 -13.04 -8.59 -8.19
N GLY A 95 -13.05 -7.78 -9.25
CA GLY A 95 -12.46 -6.44 -9.19
C GLY A 95 -12.38 -5.72 -10.53
N PRO A 96 -11.76 -4.52 -10.56
CA PRO A 96 -11.25 -3.80 -9.38
C PRO A 96 -12.41 -3.27 -8.50
N SER A 97 -12.13 -2.91 -7.26
CA SER A 97 -13.09 -2.42 -6.27
C SER A 97 -12.44 -1.39 -5.33
N GLY A 98 -13.26 -0.64 -4.60
CA GLY A 98 -12.79 0.38 -3.66
C GLY A 98 -12.87 1.81 -4.20
N ARG A 99 -12.83 2.78 -3.27
CA ARG A 99 -12.91 4.23 -3.53
C ARG A 99 -11.72 5.01 -2.98
N TYR A 100 -10.86 4.35 -2.20
CA TYR A 100 -9.60 4.92 -1.74
C TYR A 100 -8.70 5.15 -2.95
N SER A 101 -8.43 6.42 -3.24
CA SER A 101 -7.73 6.82 -4.46
C SER A 101 -7.01 8.14 -4.25
N TYR A 102 -5.91 8.32 -4.97
CA TYR A 102 -5.20 9.60 -5.01
C TYR A 102 -6.08 10.70 -5.64
N ARG A 103 -6.08 11.89 -5.02
CA ARG A 103 -6.84 13.07 -5.46
C ARG A 103 -5.93 14.02 -6.23
N LYS A 104 -5.96 13.92 -7.57
CA LYS A 104 -5.23 14.83 -8.45
C LYS A 104 -5.65 16.29 -8.26
N GLY A 105 -4.70 17.21 -8.35
CA GLY A 105 -4.94 18.64 -8.16
C GLY A 105 -5.40 19.00 -6.75
N GLY A 106 -5.06 18.16 -5.77
CA GLY A 106 -5.26 18.43 -4.36
C GLY A 106 -4.24 19.45 -3.84
N ARG A 107 -3.59 19.12 -2.73
CA ARG A 107 -2.65 20.04 -2.08
C ARG A 107 -1.21 19.84 -2.55
N LYS A 108 -0.36 20.82 -2.23
CA LYS A 108 1.05 20.89 -2.66
C LYS A 108 1.90 19.77 -2.06
N ASN A 109 1.59 19.34 -0.85
CA ASN A 109 2.33 18.29 -0.17
C ASN A 109 1.46 17.03 -0.05
N VAL A 110 2.07 15.86 -0.22
CA VAL A 110 1.40 14.58 -0.08
C VAL A 110 2.19 13.71 0.89
N VAL A 111 1.55 13.30 1.99
CA VAL A 111 2.16 12.43 3.00
C VAL A 111 1.41 11.10 3.04
N PHE A 112 2.10 10.03 2.66
CA PHE A 112 1.62 8.66 2.75
C PHE A 112 2.14 8.03 4.05
N VAL A 113 1.25 7.52 4.90
CA VAL A 113 1.60 6.79 6.12
C VAL A 113 1.05 5.38 6.04
N ALA A 114 1.94 4.40 6.00
CA ALA A 114 1.58 2.99 5.86
C ALA A 114 2.13 2.15 7.02
N THR A 115 1.42 1.08 7.37
CA THR A 115 1.99 -0.02 8.16
C THR A 115 1.73 -1.37 7.50
N SER A 116 2.74 -2.24 7.49
CA SER A 116 2.64 -3.58 6.86
C SER A 116 2.12 -3.50 5.41
N THR A 117 1.25 -4.41 4.98
CA THR A 117 0.69 -4.43 3.61
C THR A 117 -0.17 -3.22 3.26
N GLY A 118 -0.43 -2.29 4.19
CA GLY A 118 -1.03 -0.98 3.89
C GLY A 118 -0.21 -0.11 2.94
N ILE A 119 1.05 -0.48 2.66
CA ILE A 119 1.88 0.15 1.62
C ILE A 119 1.43 -0.20 0.19
N ALA A 120 0.77 -1.34 0.00
CA ALA A 120 0.36 -1.86 -1.30
C ALA A 120 -0.39 -0.83 -2.18
N PRO A 121 -1.47 -0.18 -1.71
CA PRO A 121 -2.18 0.82 -2.52
C PRO A 121 -1.33 2.05 -2.85
N PHE A 122 -0.30 2.35 -2.05
CA PHE A 122 0.52 3.54 -2.23
C PHE A 122 1.52 3.43 -3.36
N ILE A 123 1.93 2.23 -3.77
CA ILE A 123 2.85 2.05 -4.90
C ILE A 123 2.33 2.75 -6.17
N PRO A 124 1.12 2.42 -6.69
CA PRO A 124 0.60 3.10 -7.86
C PRO A 124 0.12 4.54 -7.55
N MET A 125 -0.26 4.87 -6.30
CA MET A 125 -0.64 6.25 -5.95
C MET A 125 0.55 7.21 -5.98
N ILE A 126 1.71 6.78 -5.46
CA ILE A 126 2.95 7.56 -5.50
C ILE A 126 3.35 7.79 -6.95
N GLY A 127 3.25 6.77 -7.82
CA GLY A 127 3.43 6.92 -9.26
C GLY A 127 2.57 8.03 -9.85
N GLN A 128 1.28 8.08 -9.51
CA GLN A 128 0.39 9.16 -9.97
C GLN A 128 0.72 10.53 -9.36
N ALA A 129 1.08 10.59 -8.08
CA ALA A 129 1.42 11.84 -7.41
C ALA A 129 2.71 12.45 -7.98
N LEU A 130 3.67 11.61 -8.41
CA LEU A 130 4.89 12.04 -9.08
C LEU A 130 4.64 12.74 -10.43
N GLU A 131 3.58 12.33 -11.13
CA GLU A 131 3.15 12.93 -12.39
C GLU A 131 2.26 14.16 -12.21
N ASP A 132 1.81 14.46 -10.98
CA ASP A 132 0.92 15.59 -10.71
C ASP A 132 1.73 16.91 -10.67
N PRO A 133 1.46 17.87 -11.59
CA PRO A 133 2.20 19.12 -11.64
C PRO A 133 1.94 20.04 -10.44
N PHE A 134 0.85 19.85 -9.69
CA PHE A 134 0.52 20.65 -8.51
C PHE A 134 1.30 20.21 -7.26
N VAL A 135 1.83 18.99 -7.26
CA VAL A 135 2.56 18.44 -6.11
C VAL A 135 4.00 18.95 -6.10
N GLU A 136 4.40 19.51 -4.96
CA GLU A 136 5.74 20.02 -4.69
C GLU A 136 6.57 19.05 -3.83
N SER A 137 5.93 18.27 -2.95
CA SER A 137 6.62 17.27 -2.13
C SER A 137 5.77 16.02 -1.86
N ILE A 138 6.43 14.86 -1.87
CA ILE A 138 5.84 13.56 -1.57
C ILE A 138 6.70 12.87 -0.52
N THR A 139 6.08 12.50 0.60
CA THR A 139 6.75 11.79 1.69
C THR A 139 6.04 10.49 1.98
N LEU A 140 6.78 9.39 2.00
CA LEU A 140 6.33 8.10 2.50
C LEU A 140 6.89 7.83 3.90
N VAL A 141 6.02 7.58 4.86
CA VAL A 141 6.36 7.09 6.20
C VAL A 141 5.85 5.66 6.34
N PHE A 142 6.76 4.69 6.32
CA PHE A 142 6.44 3.26 6.33
C PHE A 142 6.84 2.60 7.64
N GLY A 143 5.86 2.01 8.33
CA GLY A 143 6.04 1.34 9.61
C GLY A 143 6.03 -0.18 9.53
N VAL A 144 7.08 -0.80 10.04
CA VAL A 144 7.14 -2.24 10.31
C VAL A 144 7.72 -2.50 11.70
N ARG A 145 7.77 -3.77 12.12
CA ARG A 145 8.33 -4.11 13.44
C ARG A 145 9.85 -4.15 13.37
N ASP A 146 10.37 -5.07 12.57
CA ASP A 146 11.79 -5.37 12.50
C ASP A 146 12.34 -5.12 11.08
N GLN A 147 13.65 -5.03 10.93
CA GLN A 147 14.26 -4.72 9.62
C GLN A 147 13.97 -5.80 8.56
N GLU A 148 13.82 -7.06 8.97
CA GLU A 148 13.45 -8.16 8.08
C GLU A 148 12.00 -8.09 7.55
N ASP A 149 11.15 -7.29 8.20
CA ASP A 149 9.77 -7.06 7.76
C ASP A 149 9.68 -6.02 6.63
N VAL A 150 10.77 -5.33 6.33
CA VAL A 150 10.81 -4.28 5.31
C VAL A 150 10.77 -4.91 3.90
N PHE A 151 9.86 -4.44 3.05
CA PHE A 151 9.75 -4.84 1.64
C PHE A 151 9.45 -3.63 0.75
N PHE A 152 9.57 -3.82 -0.57
CA PHE A 152 9.40 -2.79 -1.61
C PHE A 152 10.41 -1.63 -1.60
N GLU A 153 11.54 -1.74 -0.89
CA GLU A 153 12.59 -0.72 -0.94
C GLU A 153 13.14 -0.47 -2.35
N ASP A 154 13.15 -1.49 -3.20
CA ASP A 154 13.51 -1.36 -4.61
C ASP A 154 12.56 -0.41 -5.36
N LYS A 155 11.26 -0.43 -5.05
CA LYS A 155 10.27 0.51 -5.60
C LYS A 155 10.51 1.93 -5.08
N PHE A 156 10.84 2.09 -3.80
CA PHE A 156 11.13 3.41 -3.22
C PHE A 156 12.38 4.05 -3.84
N LYS A 157 13.42 3.25 -4.10
CA LYS A 157 14.63 3.70 -4.79
C LYS A 157 14.32 4.18 -6.22
N LYS A 158 13.49 3.45 -6.96
CA LYS A 158 13.02 3.91 -8.29
C LYS A 158 12.29 5.25 -8.21
N PHE A 159 11.43 5.46 -7.21
CA PHE A 159 10.76 6.75 -7.04
C PHE A 159 11.73 7.90 -6.72
N LEU A 160 12.77 7.65 -5.93
CA LEU A 160 13.84 8.64 -5.70
C LEU A 160 14.59 9.00 -6.99
N GLU A 161 14.87 8.01 -7.84
CA GLU A 161 15.52 8.24 -9.15
C GLU A 161 14.61 9.02 -10.11
N MET A 162 13.29 8.82 -10.04
CA MET A 162 12.31 9.49 -10.89
C MET A 162 12.09 10.97 -10.53
N SER A 163 12.19 11.34 -9.26
CA SER A 163 11.89 12.72 -8.85
C SER A 163 12.56 13.13 -7.53
N PRO A 164 13.20 14.32 -7.48
CA PRO A 164 13.72 14.87 -6.23
C PRO A 164 12.63 15.30 -5.24
N LYS A 165 11.35 15.30 -5.68
CA LYS A 165 10.20 15.61 -4.81
C LYS A 165 9.86 14.48 -3.84
N PHE A 166 10.34 13.26 -4.09
CA PHE A 166 10.04 12.09 -3.30
C PHE A 166 11.04 11.89 -2.16
N SER A 167 10.52 11.50 -1.00
CA SER A 167 11.30 11.09 0.17
C SER A 167 10.61 9.93 0.85
N TYR A 168 11.37 9.04 1.50
CA TYR A 168 10.81 7.96 2.29
C TYR A 168 11.55 7.75 3.61
N PHE A 169 10.79 7.30 4.61
CA PHE A 169 11.21 7.11 5.98
C PHE A 169 10.65 5.77 6.47
N ILE A 170 11.50 4.89 6.99
CA ILE A 170 11.12 3.57 7.47
C ILE A 170 11.23 3.56 9.00
N CYS A 171 10.09 3.51 9.69
CA CYS A 171 10.04 3.55 11.15
C CYS A 171 9.91 2.10 11.69
N LEU A 172 10.94 1.61 12.39
CA LEU A 172 11.07 0.26 12.95
C LEU A 172 10.68 0.25 14.42
N SER A 173 9.50 -0.29 14.72
CA SER A 173 8.94 -0.26 16.08
C SER A 173 9.56 -1.26 17.07
N GLY A 174 10.33 -2.25 16.58
CA GLY A 174 11.07 -3.21 17.40
C GLY A 174 12.48 -2.75 17.79
N VAL A 175 12.97 -1.63 17.24
CA VAL A 175 14.32 -1.09 17.48
C VAL A 175 14.23 0.18 18.31
N ALA A 176 15.11 0.33 19.30
CA ALA A 176 15.10 1.46 20.24
C ALA A 176 15.96 2.65 19.76
N ASP A 177 17.14 2.41 19.19
CA ASP A 177 18.08 3.44 18.76
C ASP A 177 19.08 2.94 17.70
N GLY A 178 20.07 3.77 17.34
CA GLY A 178 21.20 3.38 16.50
C GLY A 178 20.96 3.32 14.98
N LEU A 179 19.75 3.66 14.54
CA LEU A 179 19.39 3.67 13.12
C LEU A 179 19.87 4.96 12.43
N LYS A 180 20.17 4.84 11.14
CA LYS A 180 20.53 5.96 10.27
C LYS A 180 19.43 6.13 9.20
N PRO A 181 19.19 7.37 8.72
CA PRO A 181 18.30 7.60 7.59
C PRO A 181 18.63 6.65 6.42
N PRO A 182 17.61 6.07 5.76
CA PRO A 182 16.19 6.39 5.89
C PRO A 182 15.45 5.62 7.01
N TYR A 183 16.14 4.90 7.90
CA TYR A 183 15.54 4.14 9.00
C TYR A 183 15.48 4.93 10.31
N PHE A 184 14.38 4.79 11.04
CA PHE A 184 14.08 5.47 12.29
C PHE A 184 13.57 4.48 13.33
N ALA A 185 13.92 4.69 14.60
CA ALA A 185 13.38 3.90 15.69
C ALA A 185 11.95 4.33 16.00
N ASN A 186 11.17 3.45 16.64
CA ASN A 186 9.78 3.65 17.05
C ASN A 186 8.73 3.51 15.92
N ARG A 187 7.46 3.73 16.29
CA ARG A 187 6.31 3.70 15.39
C ARG A 187 6.29 4.92 14.48
N VAL A 188 5.51 4.83 13.40
CA VAL A 188 5.28 5.94 12.45
C VAL A 188 4.81 7.23 13.12
N THR A 189 4.09 7.13 14.25
CA THR A 189 3.63 8.29 15.03
C THR A 189 4.75 9.12 15.64
N PHE A 190 5.95 8.55 15.79
CA PHE A 190 7.11 9.28 16.31
C PHE A 190 7.71 10.20 15.25
N CYS A 191 7.81 9.71 14.01
CA CYS A 191 8.41 10.42 12.88
C CYS A 191 7.38 11.31 12.13
N LEU A 192 6.08 11.00 12.22
CA LEU A 192 5.01 11.74 11.52
C LEU A 192 5.00 13.27 11.80
N PRO A 193 5.14 13.78 13.05
CA PRO A 193 5.05 15.21 13.33
C PRO A 193 5.98 16.10 12.48
N ASP A 194 7.15 15.58 12.08
CA ASP A 194 8.12 16.31 11.24
C ASP A 194 7.59 16.61 9.82
N PHE A 195 6.53 15.91 9.41
CA PHE A 195 5.90 16.04 8.09
C PHE A 195 4.51 16.67 8.14
N VAL A 196 4.04 17.08 9.33
CA VAL A 196 2.73 17.70 9.51
C VAL A 196 2.82 19.21 9.29
N LYS A 197 2.34 19.67 8.14
CA LYS A 197 2.32 21.10 7.74
C LYS A 197 1.10 21.42 6.88
N ASP A 198 0.79 22.71 6.73
CA ASP A 198 -0.30 23.17 5.87
C ASP A 198 -0.11 22.79 4.39
N ALA A 199 -1.20 22.90 3.64
CA ALA A 199 -1.30 22.49 2.25
C ALA A 199 -0.81 21.05 2.06
N THR A 200 -1.28 20.14 2.92
CA THR A 200 -0.92 18.71 2.87
C THR A 200 -2.14 17.80 2.78
N ASP A 201 -2.11 16.88 1.82
CA ASP A 201 -3.00 15.72 1.79
C ASP A 201 -2.32 14.51 2.47
N PHE A 202 -2.94 13.99 3.52
CA PHE A 202 -2.46 12.83 4.27
C PHE A 202 -3.24 11.57 3.86
N TYR A 203 -2.54 10.53 3.46
CA TYR A 203 -3.10 9.22 3.10
C TYR A 203 -2.62 8.18 4.11
N LEU A 204 -3.53 7.59 4.88
CA LEU A 204 -3.22 6.66 5.96
C LEU A 204 -3.78 5.27 5.64
N CYS A 205 -2.91 4.25 5.57
CA CYS A 205 -3.36 2.88 5.28
C CYS A 205 -2.66 1.83 6.14
N GLY A 206 -3.43 0.95 6.78
CA GLY A 206 -2.90 -0.12 7.61
C GLY A 206 -3.69 -0.35 8.89
N ASN A 207 -2.99 -0.58 10.00
CA ASN A 207 -3.61 -0.92 11.27
C ASN A 207 -4.52 0.23 11.77
N THR A 208 -5.74 -0.09 12.20
CA THR A 208 -6.74 0.90 12.66
C THR A 208 -6.24 1.76 13.82
N ALA A 209 -5.44 1.20 14.74
CA ALA A 209 -4.85 1.98 15.83
C ALA A 209 -3.83 3.01 15.30
N MET A 210 -3.00 2.62 14.32
CA MET A 210 -2.09 3.56 13.66
C MET A 210 -2.87 4.68 12.96
N ILE A 211 -3.91 4.34 12.19
CA ILE A 211 -4.72 5.33 11.48
C ILE A 211 -5.33 6.34 12.47
N ARG A 212 -5.90 5.87 13.57
CA ARG A 212 -6.46 6.73 14.62
C ARG A 212 -5.38 7.64 15.21
N ASP A 213 -4.28 7.06 15.67
CA ASP A 213 -3.23 7.81 16.38
C ASP A 213 -2.59 8.87 15.45
N CYS A 214 -2.35 8.54 14.17
CA CYS A 214 -1.87 9.48 13.17
C CYS A 214 -2.90 10.58 12.85
N SER A 215 -4.17 10.22 12.71
CA SER A 215 -5.24 11.21 12.46
C SER A 215 -5.37 12.19 13.62
N ASP A 216 -5.24 11.72 14.86
CA ASP A 216 -5.26 12.55 16.06
C ASP A 216 -4.07 13.52 16.09
N ILE A 217 -2.86 13.07 15.73
CA ILE A 217 -1.66 13.92 15.63
C ILE A 217 -1.89 15.04 14.61
N ILE A 218 -2.33 14.68 13.39
CA ILE A 218 -2.56 15.64 12.30
C ILE A 218 -3.64 16.66 12.70
N SER A 219 -4.76 16.19 13.24
CA SER A 219 -5.90 17.06 13.59
C SER A 219 -5.58 18.02 14.75
N LYS A 220 -4.64 17.67 15.63
CA LYS A 220 -4.21 18.50 16.76
C LYS A 220 -3.06 19.46 16.42
N ALA A 221 -2.51 19.38 15.22
CA ALA A 221 -1.39 20.22 14.80
C ALA A 221 -1.78 21.67 14.47
N GLY A 222 -3.07 21.99 14.45
CA GLY A 222 -3.55 23.36 14.20
C GLY A 222 -3.43 23.81 12.74
N LEU A 223 -3.43 22.86 11.79
CA LEU A 223 -3.40 23.15 10.36
C LEU A 223 -4.71 23.77 9.88
N GLU A 224 -4.62 24.74 8.97
CA GLU A 224 -5.75 25.41 8.34
C GLU A 224 -6.17 24.73 7.03
N ASP A 225 -5.21 24.20 6.27
CA ASP A 225 -5.46 23.58 4.96
C ASP A 225 -4.86 22.17 4.87
N PHE A 226 -5.67 21.15 5.17
CA PHE A 226 -5.28 19.75 5.04
C PHE A 226 -6.49 18.84 4.77
N ALA A 227 -6.22 17.63 4.29
CA ALA A 227 -7.20 16.54 4.31
C ALA A 227 -6.56 15.24 4.76
N ILE A 228 -7.37 14.38 5.37
CA ILE A 228 -6.97 13.03 5.77
C ILE A 228 -7.86 12.03 5.01
N TYR A 229 -7.21 11.12 4.28
CA TYR A 229 -7.83 10.00 3.60
C TYR A 229 -7.35 8.72 4.28
N THR A 230 -8.26 7.79 4.58
CA THR A 230 -7.93 6.58 5.31
C THR A 230 -8.50 5.33 4.65
N GLU A 231 -7.75 4.23 4.72
CA GLU A 231 -8.21 2.89 4.37
C GLU A 231 -7.68 1.92 5.42
N ALA A 232 -8.58 1.40 6.24
CA ALA A 232 -8.22 0.48 7.32
C ALA A 232 -8.10 -0.96 6.81
N PHE A 233 -7.04 -1.63 7.24
CA PHE A 233 -6.87 -3.07 7.06
C PHE A 233 -6.92 -3.74 8.43
N ASN A 234 -7.83 -4.71 8.58
CA ASN A 234 -7.90 -5.52 9.78
C ASN A 234 -7.29 -6.91 9.50
N PRO A 235 -6.08 -7.22 10.00
CA PRO A 235 -5.42 -8.51 9.77
C PRO A 235 -6.14 -9.69 10.43
N ASN A 236 -7.14 -9.45 11.29
CA ASN A 236 -7.87 -10.47 12.02
C ASN A 236 -9.21 -10.85 11.35
N LEU A 237 -9.55 -10.26 10.20
CA LEU A 237 -10.75 -10.57 9.40
C LEU A 237 -10.37 -11.38 8.16
#